data_AF-A0A5C1B350-F1
#
_entry.id   AF-A0A5C1B350-F1
#
_cell.length_a   1.000
_cell.length_b   1.000
_cell.length_c   1.000
_cell.angle_alpha   90.00
_cell.angle_beta   90.00
_cell.angle_gamma   90.00
#
_symmetry.space_group_name_H-M   'P 1'
#
loop_
_entity.id
_entity.type
_entity.pdbx_description
1 polymer ?
#
loop_
_entity_poly.entity_id
_entity_poly.type
_entity_poly.pdbx_seq_one_letter_code
_entity_poly.pdbx_strand_id
1 'polypeptide(L)' 'MNLNHRKLPEADRRNQTDGRPGSDLRARYDRAVALARGYEAIGDKVDAERFYQQADHFRRLLNGRAA' A
#
# COMPACT_ATOMS: atom_id res chain seq x y z
N MET A 1 -8.27 42.15 -21.04
CA MET A 1 -8.05 40.72 -21.40
C MET A 1 -7.30 40.07 -20.25
N ASN A 2 -8.02 39.42 -19.32
CA ASN A 2 -7.41 38.70 -18.19
C ASN A 2 -7.71 37.20 -18.33
N LEU A 3 -6.70 36.42 -18.71
CA LEU A 3 -6.78 34.96 -18.83
C LEU A 3 -6.41 34.33 -17.49
N ASN A 4 -7.43 33.96 -16.74
CA ASN A 4 -7.34 33.26 -15.48
C ASN A 4 -6.80 31.83 -15.66
N HIS A 5 -5.82 31.49 -14.83
CA HIS A 5 -5.67 30.22 -14.12
C HIS A 5 -6.05 28.94 -14.89
N ARG A 6 -5.06 28.34 -15.57
CA ARG A 6 -5.06 26.90 -15.85
C ARG A 6 -4.90 26.14 -14.53
N LYS A 7 -6.02 25.95 -13.84
CA LYS A 7 -6.18 24.95 -12.78
C LYS A 7 -5.96 23.59 -13.44
N LEU A 8 -4.81 22.97 -13.16
CA LEU A 8 -4.59 21.56 -13.44
C LEU A 8 -5.73 20.77 -12.77
N PRO A 9 -6.43 19.85 -13.46
CA PRO A 9 -7.37 18.98 -12.79
C PRO A 9 -6.55 18.08 -11.85
N GLU A 10 -6.66 18.38 -10.56
CA GLU A 10 -6.26 17.49 -9.49
C GLU A 10 -6.82 16.11 -9.82
N ALA A 11 -5.91 15.14 -9.86
CA ALA A 11 -6.23 13.75 -10.03
C ALA A 11 -7.02 13.29 -8.80
N ASP A 12 -8.32 13.54 -8.86
CA ASP A 12 -9.39 12.81 -8.21
C ASP A 12 -9.32 11.34 -8.66
N ARG A 13 -8.30 10.62 -8.17
CA ARG A 13 -8.17 9.18 -8.35
C ARG A 13 -7.69 8.53 -7.07
N ARG A 14 -8.68 8.42 -6.18
CA ARG A 14 -9.03 7.21 -5.41
C ARG A 14 -8.60 7.23 -3.94
N ASN A 15 -9.64 7.41 -3.11
CA ASN A 15 -9.76 7.09 -1.68
C ASN A 15 -8.80 7.85 -0.76
N GLN A 16 -9.19 8.89 -0.03
CA GLN A 16 -10.34 8.89 0.89
C GLN A 16 -10.54 7.51 1.57
N THR A 17 -9.47 6.93 2.11
CA THR A 17 -9.65 6.10 3.30
C THR A 17 -9.70 7.04 4.51
N ASP A 18 -10.90 7.48 4.82
CA ASP A 18 -11.32 7.81 6.19
C ASP A 18 -11.35 6.53 7.06
N GLY A 19 -10.31 5.71 6.92
CA GLY A 19 -10.14 4.44 7.57
C GLY A 19 -9.06 4.64 8.61
N ARG A 20 -9.39 4.35 9.88
CA ARG A 20 -8.43 4.27 10.98
C ARG A 20 -7.09 3.75 10.46
N PRO A 21 -5.95 4.38 10.77
CA PRO A 21 -4.64 4.01 10.18
C PRO A 21 -4.30 2.51 10.30
N GLY A 22 -4.88 1.78 11.25
CA GLY A 22 -4.77 0.32 11.33
C GLY A 22 -5.50 -0.46 10.21
N SER A 23 -6.60 0.05 9.66
CA SER A 23 -7.36 -0.56 8.56
C SER A 23 -6.60 -0.49 7.23
N ASP A 24 -5.94 0.65 6.96
CA ASP A 24 -5.08 0.82 5.78
C ASP A 24 -3.81 -0.05 5.88
N LEU A 25 -3.19 -0.14 7.07
CA LEU A 25 -2.03 -1.00 7.29
C LEU A 25 -2.36 -2.50 7.11
N ARG A 26 -3.55 -2.94 7.53
CA ARG A 26 -3.99 -4.33 7.34
C ARG A 26 -4.18 -4.66 5.86
N ALA A 27 -4.86 -3.78 5.11
CA ALA A 27 -5.02 -3.94 3.67
C ALA A 27 -3.68 -3.98 2.91
N ARG A 28 -2.71 -3.15 3.32
CA ARG A 28 -1.35 -3.16 2.76
C ARG A 28 -0.59 -4.45 3.09
N TYR A 29 -0.72 -4.95 4.31
CA TYR A 29 -0.19 -6.25 4.71
C TYR A 29 -0.74 -7.39 3.84
N ASP A 30 -2.07 -7.50 3.75
CA ASP A 30 -2.71 -8.57 2.98
C ASP A 30 -2.32 -8.51 1.49
N ARG A 31 -2.23 -7.30 0.92
CA ARG A 31 -1.75 -7.11 -0.46
C ARG A 31 -0.30 -7.56 -0.64
N ALA A 32 0.60 -7.20 0.27
CA ALA A 32 2.01 -7.58 0.19
C ALA A 32 2.18 -9.11 0.25
N VAL A 33 1.43 -9.80 1.12
CA VAL A 33 1.43 -11.26 1.18
C VAL A 33 0.91 -11.90 -0.10
N ALA A 34 -0.17 -11.36 -0.68
CA ALA A 34 -0.71 -11.88 -1.94
C ALA A 34 0.29 -11.76 -3.10
N LEU A 35 0.99 -10.62 -3.19
CA LEU A 35 2.05 -10.42 -4.19
C LEU A 35 3.22 -11.38 -3.97
N ALA A 36 3.72 -11.48 -2.73
CA ALA A 36 4.83 -12.38 -2.41
C ALA A 36 4.55 -13.83 -2.84
N ARG A 37 3.35 -14.33 -2.54
CA ARG A 37 2.91 -15.67 -2.96
C ARG A 37 2.78 -15.81 -4.47
N GLY A 38 2.34 -14.76 -5.16
CA GLY A 38 2.29 -14.74 -6.62
C GLY A 38 3.66 -14.87 -7.25
N TYR A 39 4.64 -14.11 -6.76
CA TYR A 39 6.04 -14.19 -7.21
C TYR A 39 6.69 -15.53 -6.86
N GLU A 40 6.42 -16.07 -5.67
CA GLU A 40 6.87 -17.40 -5.26
C GLU A 40 6.33 -18.50 -6.18
N ALA A 41 5.05 -18.42 -6.55
CA ALA A 41 4.41 -19.39 -7.44
C ALA A 41 4.98 -19.41 -8.86
N ILE A 42 5.47 -18.25 -9.36
CA ILE A 42 6.16 -18.17 -10.66
C ILE A 42 7.68 -18.40 -10.55
N GLY A 43 8.19 -18.70 -9.36
CA GLY A 43 9.61 -18.98 -9.10
C GLY A 43 10.50 -17.74 -8.94
N ASP A 44 9.91 -16.54 -8.90
CA ASP A 44 10.65 -15.30 -8.69
C ASP A 44 10.88 -15.07 -7.18
N LYS A 45 11.99 -15.62 -6.70
CA LYS A 45 12.34 -15.57 -5.28
C LYS A 45 12.76 -14.19 -4.80
N VAL A 46 13.31 -13.35 -5.68
CA VAL A 46 13.81 -12.01 -5.31
C VAL A 46 12.65 -11.08 -5.01
N ASP A 47 11.67 -11.01 -5.93
CA ASP A 47 10.49 -10.20 -5.69
C ASP A 47 9.62 -10.80 -4.58
N ALA A 48 9.51 -12.14 -4.48
CA ALA A 48 8.81 -12.78 -3.37
C ALA A 48 9.40 -12.37 -2.01
N GLU A 49 10.72 -12.46 -1.84
CA GLU A 49 11.40 -12.05 -0.60
C GLU A 49 11.16 -10.57 -0.28
N ARG A 50 11.28 -9.70 -1.29
CA ARG A 50 11.03 -8.27 -1.11
C ARG A 50 9.61 -7.98 -0.61
N PHE A 51 8.61 -8.65 -1.18
CA PHE A 51 7.22 -8.48 -0.73
C PHE A 51 6.97 -9.10 0.65
N TYR A 52 7.63 -10.21 0.99
CA TYR A 52 7.58 -10.77 2.35
C TYR A 52 8.20 -9.82 3.39
N GLN A 53 9.33 -9.17 3.10
CA GLN A 53 9.92 -8.16 3.98
C GLN A 53 8.98 -6.96 4.17
N GLN A 54 8.31 -6.53 3.10
CA GLN A 54 7.31 -5.47 3.17
C GLN A 54 6.09 -5.86 4.02
N ALA A 55 5.62 -7.11 3.90
CA ALA A 55 4.56 -7.64 4.75
C ALA A 55 5.00 -7.69 6.24
N ASP A 56 6.22 -8.12 6.54
CA ASP A 56 6.73 -8.11 7.92
C ASP A 56 6.79 -6.68 8.49
N HIS A 57 7.21 -5.70 7.68
CA HIS A 57 7.21 -4.31 8.08
C HIS A 57 5.80 -3.82 8.47
N PHE A 58 4.79 -4.08 7.65
CA PHE A 58 3.40 -3.70 7.98
C PHE A 58 2.88 -4.44 9.21
N ARG A 59 3.26 -5.71 9.40
CA ARG A 59 2.91 -6.48 10.60
C ARG A 59 3.47 -5.85 11.86
N ARG A 60 4.72 -5.39 11.83
CA ARG A 60 5.34 -4.68 12.96
C ARG A 60 4.63 -3.36 13.27
N LEU A 61 4.25 -2.60 12.25
CA LEU A 61 3.49 -1.35 12.43
C LEU A 61 2.09 -1.59 13.02
N LEU A 62 1.40 -2.65 12.59
CA LEU A 62 0.10 -3.03 13.16
C LEU A 62 0.21 -3.40 14.64
N ASN A 63 1.24 -4.18 15.00
CA ASN A 63 1.45 -4.63 16.37
C ASN A 63 1.96 -3.51 17.29
N GLY A 64 2.84 -2.64 16.79
CA GLY A 64 3.33 -1.47 17.54
C GLY A 64 2.29 -0.37 17.74
N ARG A 65 1.22 -0.35 16.94
CA ARG A 65 0.06 0.53 17.12
C ARG A 65 -0.94 -0.01 18.16
N ALA A 66 -0.89 -1.31 18.46
CA ALA A 66 -1.76 -1.98 19.42
C ALA A 66 -1.18 -2.05 20.84
N ALA A 67 0.06 -1.57 21.04
CA ALA A 67 0.78 -1.53 22.32
C ALA A 67 0.63 -0.17 23.03
#